data_AF-A0A5K7X7X2-F1
#
_entry.id   AF-A0A5K7X7X2-F1
#
_cell.length_a   1.000
_cell.length_b   1.000
_cell.length_c   1.000
_cell.angle_alpha   90.00
_cell.angle_beta   90.00
_cell.angle_gamma   90.00
#
_symmetry.space_group_name_H-M   'P 1'
#
loop_
_entity.id
_entity.type
_entity.pdbx_description
1 polymer ?
#
loop_
_entity_poly.entity_id
_entity_poly.type
_entity_poly.pdbx_seq_one_letter_code
_entity_poly.pdbx_strand_id
1 'polypeptide(L)'
;MKFSHLSLSCLLALSTCSLAPNSARAHSDALLTNVGGQVAVGTAADIDGPEEAFGLHADVFEAILRSGFAPPTPADFEGDEPGFFGLHGVNDAAKLAALGAAALPPGAAVTGSITTFTVNGASDSLFYWNGVGAVDFQPISAAQPGVTFAFSPAAFGATGPNGALDDHPIYQINHPTGTPADGVYLVAPTIGVAGLSDSRPFYMAFLVDALITGEDELELVEAALEGLEEEATPDALADFGGGVAKDFAYYETSVAWIEGNLVVPEPATASLGALSFLALLATRRKR
;
A
#
# COMPACT_ATOMS: atom_id res chain seq x y z
N MET A 1 -66.99 -16.46 0.04
CA MET A 1 -65.98 -15.40 0.26
C MET A 1 -64.62 -16.08 0.38
N LYS A 2 -63.76 -15.91 -0.64
CA LYS A 2 -62.38 -16.45 -0.66
C LYS A 2 -61.44 -15.29 -0.32
N PHE A 3 -60.75 -15.38 0.82
CA PHE A 3 -59.69 -14.43 1.17
C PHE A 3 -58.38 -14.90 0.53
N SER A 4 -57.95 -14.17 -0.48
CA SER A 4 -56.63 -14.29 -1.10
C SER A 4 -55.56 -13.74 -0.15
N HIS A 5 -54.75 -14.63 0.43
CA HIS A 5 -53.53 -14.25 1.13
C HIS A 5 -52.50 -13.78 0.10
N LEU A 6 -52.41 -12.46 -0.09
CA LEU A 6 -51.30 -11.81 -0.76
C LEU A 6 -50.07 -11.97 0.15
N SER A 7 -49.23 -12.97 -0.15
CA SER A 7 -47.93 -13.12 0.48
C SER A 7 -47.10 -11.86 0.24
N LEU A 8 -46.83 -11.15 1.33
CA LEU A 8 -45.90 -10.03 1.40
C LEU A 8 -44.52 -10.53 0.95
N SER A 9 -44.21 -10.32 -0.32
CA SER A 9 -42.93 -10.65 -0.92
C SER A 9 -41.84 -9.83 -0.23
N CYS A 10 -41.00 -10.52 0.55
CA CYS A 10 -39.70 -10.04 1.01
C CYS A 10 -38.86 -9.56 -0.18
N LEU A 11 -38.97 -8.28 -0.53
CA LEU A 11 -37.88 -7.52 -1.11
C LEU A 11 -37.02 -7.01 0.04
N LEU A 12 -36.24 -7.90 0.64
CA LEU A 12 -35.01 -7.49 1.31
C LEU A 12 -33.91 -7.73 0.29
N ALA A 13 -33.78 -6.77 -0.64
CA ALA A 13 -32.59 -6.68 -1.47
C ALA A 13 -31.43 -6.38 -0.53
N LEU A 14 -30.72 -7.42 -0.12
CA LEU A 14 -29.42 -7.34 0.51
C LEU A 14 -28.41 -6.90 -0.57
N SER A 15 -28.62 -5.68 -1.10
CA SER A 15 -27.59 -4.93 -1.79
C SER A 15 -26.79 -4.20 -0.71
N THR A 16 -26.15 -4.98 0.17
CA THR A 16 -24.89 -4.51 0.73
C THR A 16 -23.90 -4.64 -0.42
N CYS A 17 -23.97 -3.72 -1.38
CA CYS A 17 -22.74 -3.28 -2.02
C CYS A 17 -21.87 -2.90 -0.84
N SER A 18 -20.95 -3.80 -0.49
CA SER A 18 -19.81 -3.47 0.33
C SER A 18 -19.21 -2.27 -0.39
N LEU A 19 -19.55 -1.07 0.08
CA LEU A 19 -18.68 0.06 -0.08
C LEU A 19 -17.42 -0.44 0.59
N ALA A 20 -16.52 -1.01 -0.22
CA ALA A 20 -15.14 -1.13 0.21
C ALA A 20 -14.83 0.28 0.71
N PRO A 21 -14.40 0.44 1.96
CA PRO A 21 -13.94 1.74 2.40
C PRO A 21 -13.02 2.23 1.29
N ASN A 22 -13.30 3.42 0.76
CA ASN A 22 -12.38 4.08 -0.17
C ASN A 22 -11.00 3.86 0.44
N SER A 23 -10.11 3.17 -0.27
CA SER A 23 -8.72 3.09 0.16
C SER A 23 -8.33 4.53 0.44
N ALA A 24 -7.97 4.81 1.69
CA ALA A 24 -7.31 6.06 1.99
C ALA A 24 -6.07 6.03 1.08
N ARG A 25 -6.00 6.96 0.14
CA ARG A 25 -4.96 6.98 -0.88
C ARG A 25 -3.61 7.16 -0.18
N ALA A 26 -2.59 6.47 -0.68
CA ALA A 26 -1.60 5.84 0.18
C ALA A 26 -0.28 6.62 0.29
N HIS A 27 -0.38 7.95 0.39
CA HIS A 27 0.62 8.84 1.00
C HIS A 27 0.58 8.74 2.54
N SER A 28 0.52 7.51 3.06
CA SER A 28 0.40 7.26 4.50
C SER A 28 1.48 6.32 4.95
N ASP A 29 1.91 6.48 6.20
CA ASP A 29 2.76 5.50 6.84
C ASP A 29 2.04 4.16 7.01
N ALA A 30 2.83 3.11 7.24
CA ALA A 30 2.34 1.77 7.50
C ALA A 30 2.14 1.52 9.00
N LEU A 31 0.89 1.26 9.41
CA LEU A 31 0.60 0.72 10.73
C LEU A 31 0.98 -0.76 10.80
N LEU A 32 1.80 -1.11 11.79
CA LEU A 32 2.11 -2.49 12.17
C LEU A 32 1.43 -2.86 13.49
N THR A 33 0.69 -3.97 13.46
CA THR A 33 -0.02 -4.48 14.64
C THR A 33 -0.05 -6.01 14.68
N ASN A 34 -0.27 -6.57 15.86
CA ASN A 34 -0.50 -8.00 16.04
C ASN A 34 -2.00 -8.31 15.91
N VAL A 35 -2.38 -9.11 14.92
CA VAL A 35 -3.74 -9.65 14.80
C VAL A 35 -3.65 -11.17 14.83
N GLY A 36 -4.10 -11.77 15.92
CA GLY A 36 -4.15 -13.24 16.06
C GLY A 36 -2.80 -13.95 15.97
N GLY A 37 -1.69 -13.28 16.31
CA GLY A 37 -0.33 -13.86 16.24
C GLY A 37 0.36 -13.67 14.89
N GLN A 38 -0.21 -12.87 13.99
CA GLN A 38 0.38 -12.46 12.72
C GLN A 38 0.57 -10.95 12.69
N VAL A 39 1.61 -10.48 11.99
CA VAL A 39 1.78 -9.06 11.67
C VAL A 39 0.69 -8.66 10.68
N ALA A 40 -0.17 -7.72 11.06
CA ALA A 40 -1.05 -7.04 10.12
C ALA A 40 -0.42 -5.69 9.74
N VAL A 41 -0.49 -5.37 8.46
CA VAL A 41 -0.06 -4.10 7.87
C VAL A 41 -1.32 -3.33 7.51
N GLY A 42 -1.40 -2.09 7.96
CA GLY A 42 -2.52 -1.19 7.72
C GLY A 42 -2.04 0.24 7.50
N THR A 43 -2.96 1.20 7.44
CA THR A 43 -2.60 2.61 7.23
C THR A 43 -2.42 3.34 8.56
N ALA A 44 -1.49 4.29 8.55
CA ALA A 44 -1.23 5.29 9.57
C ALA A 44 -1.19 6.65 8.84
N ALA A 45 -2.33 7.34 8.76
CA ALA A 45 -2.49 8.57 7.99
C ALA A 45 -2.61 9.79 8.91
N ASP A 46 -2.15 10.95 8.43
CA ASP A 46 -2.12 12.22 9.18
C ASP A 46 -1.49 12.07 10.57
N ILE A 47 -0.35 11.39 10.64
CA ILE A 47 0.41 11.26 11.87
C ILE A 47 0.85 12.65 12.34
N ASP A 48 0.79 12.88 13.66
CA ASP A 48 0.99 14.17 14.33
C ASP A 48 -0.09 15.26 14.06
N GLY A 49 -1.10 14.96 13.25
CA GLY A 49 -2.23 15.84 12.95
C GLY A 49 -3.48 15.60 13.82
N PRO A 50 -4.44 16.53 13.79
CA PRO A 50 -5.74 16.35 14.46
C PRO A 50 -6.66 15.35 13.74
N GLU A 51 -6.34 14.95 12.50
CA GLU A 51 -7.13 14.04 11.67
C GLU A 51 -6.50 12.64 11.57
N GLU A 52 -5.53 12.35 12.45
CA GLU A 52 -4.84 11.06 12.58
C GLU A 52 -5.80 9.87 12.46
N ALA A 53 -5.60 9.05 11.43
CA ALA A 53 -6.50 7.97 11.05
C ALA A 53 -5.74 6.65 10.84
N PHE A 54 -6.30 5.57 11.37
CA PHE A 54 -5.69 4.24 11.27
C PHE A 54 -6.64 3.20 10.70
N GLY A 55 -6.11 2.38 9.80
CA GLY A 55 -6.77 1.23 9.21
C GLY A 55 -6.01 -0.06 9.49
N LEU A 56 -6.71 -1.20 9.54
CA LEU A 56 -6.05 -2.53 9.63
C LEU A 56 -5.74 -3.15 8.26
N HIS A 57 -6.12 -2.46 7.20
CA HIS A 57 -6.04 -2.97 5.85
C HIS A 57 -5.51 -1.86 4.96
N ALA A 58 -4.28 -2.06 4.51
CA ALA A 58 -3.64 -1.30 3.46
C ALA A 58 -2.97 -2.32 2.56
N ASP A 59 -3.31 -2.31 1.28
CA ASP A 59 -2.78 -3.27 0.32
C ASP A 59 -1.76 -2.62 -0.63
N VAL A 60 -1.74 -1.28 -0.72
CA VAL A 60 -0.84 -0.50 -1.56
C VAL A 60 -0.32 0.67 -0.74
N PHE A 61 0.98 0.94 -0.85
CA PHE A 61 1.64 2.14 -0.36
C PHE A 61 2.40 2.81 -1.48
N GLU A 62 2.58 4.12 -1.34
CA GLU A 62 3.18 4.97 -2.34
C GLU A 62 4.41 5.67 -1.74
N ALA A 63 5.37 5.98 -2.60
CA ALA A 63 6.61 6.59 -2.23
C ALA A 63 7.26 7.24 -3.45
N ILE A 64 7.81 8.43 -3.26
CA ILE A 64 8.59 9.15 -4.26
C ILE A 64 10.05 9.03 -3.87
N LEU A 65 10.87 8.47 -4.75
CA LEU A 65 12.31 8.37 -4.50
C LEU A 65 13.02 9.53 -5.18
N ARG A 66 13.98 10.11 -4.47
CA ARG A 66 14.87 11.15 -4.98
C ARG A 66 16.26 10.59 -5.23
N SER A 67 17.10 11.34 -5.93
CA SER A 67 18.51 10.99 -6.08
C SER A 67 19.18 10.76 -4.71
N GLY A 68 20.04 9.74 -4.61
CA GLY A 68 20.65 9.31 -3.34
C GLY A 68 21.17 10.41 -2.42
N PHE A 69 20.92 10.27 -1.12
CA PHE A 69 21.55 11.02 -0.03
C PHE A 69 23.08 10.90 -0.10
N ALA A 70 23.76 11.92 0.40
CA ALA A 70 25.22 11.91 0.52
C ALA A 70 25.72 10.75 1.43
N PRO A 71 27.00 10.30 1.27
CA PRO A 71 27.58 8.95 1.54
C PRO A 71 27.27 8.22 2.88
N PRO A 72 27.54 6.89 3.00
CA PRO A 72 28.77 6.22 2.52
C PRO A 72 28.71 5.57 1.12
N THR A 73 27.53 5.23 0.61
CA THR A 73 27.30 4.93 -0.81
C THR A 73 25.89 5.42 -1.12
N PRO A 74 25.72 6.57 -1.81
CA PRO A 74 24.40 7.01 -2.24
C PRO A 74 23.79 5.89 -3.09
N ALA A 75 22.54 5.52 -2.81
CA ALA A 75 21.79 4.78 -3.81
C ALA A 75 21.64 5.66 -5.07
N ASP A 76 21.30 5.07 -6.23
CA ASP A 76 20.93 5.92 -7.38
C ASP A 76 19.66 6.70 -7.05
N PHE A 77 18.66 6.02 -6.48
CA PHE A 77 17.47 6.62 -5.91
C PHE A 77 17.16 6.05 -4.53
N GLU A 78 16.73 6.92 -3.62
CA GLU A 78 16.23 6.52 -2.31
C GLU A 78 15.19 7.46 -1.71
N GLY A 79 14.54 6.97 -0.66
CA GLY A 79 13.52 7.64 0.12
C GLY A 79 13.34 6.89 1.43
N ASP A 80 12.77 7.53 2.42
CA ASP A 80 12.51 7.01 3.76
C ASP A 80 11.02 6.76 4.02
N GLU A 81 10.17 6.96 3.01
CA GLU A 81 8.73 6.78 3.09
C GLU A 81 8.21 5.59 2.26
N PRO A 82 7.13 4.91 2.72
CA PRO A 82 6.43 5.13 3.99
C PRO A 82 7.22 4.65 5.22
N GLY A 83 7.05 5.33 6.35
CA GLY A 83 7.49 4.89 7.66
C GLY A 83 6.65 3.74 8.23
N PHE A 84 7.10 3.15 9.33
CA PHE A 84 6.38 2.10 10.05
C PHE A 84 6.06 2.50 11.49
N PHE A 85 4.76 2.48 11.82
CA PHE A 85 4.24 2.86 13.13
C PHE A 85 3.67 1.66 13.89
N GLY A 86 3.88 1.64 15.20
CA GLY A 86 3.26 0.66 16.10
C GLY A 86 1.99 1.22 16.75
N LEU A 87 0.98 0.36 16.97
CA LEU A 87 -0.36 0.71 17.50
C LEU A 87 -0.41 1.48 18.84
N HIS A 88 0.70 1.69 19.56
CA HIS A 88 0.63 2.22 20.91
C HIS A 88 0.44 3.75 20.97
N GLY A 89 -0.64 4.19 21.61
CA GLY A 89 -0.87 5.60 21.95
C GLY A 89 -1.67 6.37 20.90
N VAL A 90 -2.12 5.68 19.86
CA VAL A 90 -2.88 6.26 18.77
C VAL A 90 -4.36 6.48 19.14
N ASN A 91 -4.98 7.51 18.57
CA ASN A 91 -6.36 7.89 18.88
C ASN A 91 -7.38 6.76 18.62
N ASP A 92 -7.11 5.91 17.63
CA ASP A 92 -8.01 4.82 17.20
C ASP A 92 -7.73 3.45 17.86
N ALA A 93 -6.82 3.38 18.84
CA ALA A 93 -6.37 2.11 19.43
C ALA A 93 -7.52 1.23 19.95
N ALA A 94 -8.55 1.82 20.57
CA ALA A 94 -9.70 1.08 21.09
C ALA A 94 -10.57 0.46 19.98
N LYS A 95 -10.73 1.16 18.85
CA LYS A 95 -11.48 0.70 17.68
C LYS A 95 -10.74 -0.42 16.99
N LEU A 96 -9.43 -0.30 16.82
CA LEU A 96 -8.57 -1.35 16.25
C LEU A 96 -8.53 -2.58 17.17
N ALA A 97 -8.47 -2.39 18.49
CA ALA A 97 -8.55 -3.49 19.45
C ALA A 97 -9.87 -4.27 19.35
N ALA A 98 -10.99 -3.60 19.07
CA ALA A 98 -12.27 -4.27 18.84
C ALA A 98 -12.27 -5.14 17.57
N LEU A 99 -11.36 -4.88 16.62
CA LEU A 99 -11.11 -5.69 15.43
C LEU A 99 -10.04 -6.78 15.65
N GLY A 100 -9.54 -6.93 16.89
CA GLY A 100 -8.54 -7.95 17.24
C GLY A 100 -7.09 -7.51 17.09
N ALA A 101 -6.85 -6.23 16.81
CA ALA A 101 -5.51 -5.66 16.79
C ALA A 101 -4.97 -5.49 18.22
N ALA A 102 -3.68 -5.74 18.38
CA ALA A 102 -2.95 -5.55 19.63
C ALA A 102 -1.57 -4.98 19.35
N ALA A 103 -1.00 -4.29 20.34
CA ALA A 103 0.37 -3.80 20.25
C ALA A 103 1.35 -4.94 19.89
N LEU A 104 2.43 -4.59 19.20
CA LEU A 104 3.49 -5.54 18.87
C LEU A 104 4.18 -6.05 20.15
N PRO A 105 4.82 -7.24 20.12
CA PRO A 105 5.58 -7.72 21.27
C PRO A 105 6.69 -6.72 21.62
N PRO A 106 6.95 -6.44 22.91
CA PRO A 106 7.92 -5.42 23.31
C PRO A 106 9.37 -5.87 23.06
N GLY A 107 10.22 -4.96 22.57
CA GLY A 107 11.62 -5.25 22.25
C GLY A 107 11.80 -6.24 21.09
N ALA A 108 10.78 -6.43 20.26
CA ALA A 108 10.82 -7.35 19.13
C ALA A 108 11.50 -6.70 17.94
N ALA A 109 12.44 -7.41 17.32
CA ALA A 109 13.06 -6.97 16.07
C ALA A 109 12.03 -6.94 14.94
N VAL A 110 12.12 -5.91 14.10
CA VAL A 110 11.28 -5.72 12.91
C VAL A 110 12.15 -5.79 11.66
N THR A 111 11.71 -6.53 10.64
CA THR A 111 12.49 -6.77 9.42
C THR A 111 11.61 -6.73 8.18
N GLY A 112 12.13 -6.16 7.09
CA GLY A 112 11.56 -6.25 5.76
C GLY A 112 12.13 -7.41 4.97
N SER A 113 11.30 -8.06 4.16
CA SER A 113 11.74 -9.06 3.19
C SER A 113 11.06 -8.85 1.85
N ILE A 114 11.85 -8.84 0.78
CA ILE A 114 11.35 -8.75 -0.59
C ILE A 114 10.91 -10.14 -1.01
N THR A 115 9.69 -10.27 -1.53
CA THR A 115 9.17 -11.54 -2.03
C THR A 115 9.03 -11.54 -3.55
N THR A 116 9.16 -12.71 -4.17
CA THR A 116 8.78 -12.88 -5.58
C THR A 116 7.27 -12.90 -5.68
N PHE A 117 6.72 -12.14 -6.61
CA PHE A 117 5.30 -12.08 -6.90
C PHE A 117 5.05 -12.10 -8.41
N THR A 118 3.79 -12.26 -8.80
CA THR A 118 3.41 -12.40 -10.21
C THR A 118 2.58 -11.22 -10.66
N VAL A 119 2.97 -10.60 -11.78
CA VAL A 119 2.22 -9.55 -12.47
C VAL A 119 2.08 -9.95 -13.93
N ASN A 120 0.87 -9.90 -14.47
CA ASN A 120 0.58 -10.26 -15.87
C ASN A 120 1.15 -11.63 -16.31
N GLY A 121 1.26 -12.57 -15.38
CA GLY A 121 1.79 -13.92 -15.62
C GLY A 121 3.32 -14.06 -15.61
N ALA A 122 4.07 -12.98 -15.41
CA ALA A 122 5.51 -13.00 -15.17
C ALA A 122 5.79 -12.96 -13.66
N SER A 123 6.87 -13.61 -13.21
CA SER A 123 7.29 -13.63 -11.80
C SER A 123 8.66 -12.98 -11.64
N ASP A 124 8.76 -12.01 -10.73
CA ASP A 124 10.00 -11.33 -10.36
C ASP A 124 9.85 -10.78 -8.92
N SER A 125 10.92 -10.26 -8.32
CA SER A 125 10.86 -9.57 -7.01
C SER A 125 10.67 -8.06 -7.15
N LEU A 126 10.85 -7.52 -8.35
CA LEU A 126 10.70 -6.11 -8.70
C LEU A 126 10.15 -6.01 -10.12
N PHE A 127 9.20 -5.11 -10.32
CA PHE A 127 8.63 -4.80 -11.62
C PHE A 127 8.80 -3.32 -11.94
N TYR A 128 8.72 -2.99 -13.22
CA TYR A 128 8.87 -1.62 -13.71
C TYR A 128 7.87 -1.32 -14.81
N TRP A 129 7.32 -0.11 -14.79
CA TRP A 129 6.55 0.48 -15.87
C TRP A 129 7.06 1.90 -16.14
N ASN A 130 7.21 2.26 -17.41
CA ASN A 130 7.85 3.51 -17.83
C ASN A 130 6.92 4.75 -17.81
N GLY A 131 5.70 4.62 -17.28
CA GLY A 131 4.73 5.71 -17.24
C GLY A 131 4.04 6.03 -18.59
N VAL A 132 4.30 5.27 -19.66
CA VAL A 132 3.78 5.57 -21.00
C VAL A 132 2.76 4.53 -21.46
N GLY A 133 1.59 5.02 -21.88
CA GLY A 133 0.53 4.19 -22.46
C GLY A 133 -0.30 3.49 -21.39
N ALA A 134 -0.74 2.26 -21.67
CA ALA A 134 -1.44 1.45 -20.68
C ALA A 134 -0.45 0.95 -19.61
N VAL A 135 -0.92 0.86 -18.36
CA VAL A 135 -0.13 0.27 -17.27
C VAL A 135 0.22 -1.17 -17.61
N ASP A 136 1.51 -1.44 -17.72
CA ASP A 136 2.05 -2.75 -18.06
C ASP A 136 3.39 -2.96 -17.36
N PHE A 137 3.31 -3.39 -16.10
CA PHE A 137 4.47 -3.71 -15.28
C PHE A 137 5.20 -4.92 -15.84
N GLN A 138 6.45 -4.70 -16.27
CA GLN A 138 7.34 -5.72 -16.78
C GLN A 138 8.30 -6.19 -15.68
N PRO A 139 8.69 -7.48 -15.64
CA PRO A 139 9.66 -7.98 -14.68
C PRO A 139 11.00 -7.23 -14.86
N ILE A 140 11.62 -6.80 -13.75
CA ILE A 140 12.82 -5.96 -13.82
C ILE A 140 13.97 -6.66 -14.56
N SER A 141 14.07 -7.98 -14.40
CA SER A 141 15.06 -8.82 -15.07
C SER A 141 15.00 -8.74 -16.60
N ALA A 142 13.85 -8.39 -17.18
CA ALA A 142 13.68 -8.16 -18.61
C ALA A 142 13.75 -6.68 -18.98
N ALA A 143 13.09 -5.81 -18.20
CA ALA A 143 12.93 -4.40 -18.54
C ALA A 143 14.17 -3.56 -18.26
N GLN A 144 14.84 -3.79 -17.13
CA GLN A 144 16.06 -3.09 -16.73
C GLN A 144 17.05 -4.06 -16.05
N PRO A 145 17.73 -4.91 -16.82
CA PRO A 145 18.61 -5.93 -16.26
C PRO A 145 19.71 -5.35 -15.37
N GLY A 146 19.76 -5.81 -14.11
CA GLY A 146 20.74 -5.38 -13.12
C GLY A 146 20.23 -4.33 -12.15
N VAL A 147 19.05 -3.74 -12.38
CA VAL A 147 18.39 -2.90 -11.37
C VAL A 147 17.93 -3.75 -10.20
N THR A 148 18.17 -3.26 -8.99
CA THR A 148 17.83 -3.93 -7.73
C THR A 148 17.09 -2.99 -6.78
N PHE A 149 16.22 -3.56 -5.94
CA PHE A 149 15.60 -2.89 -4.81
C PHE A 149 16.16 -3.43 -3.48
N ALA A 150 16.29 -2.57 -2.48
CA ALA A 150 16.72 -2.96 -1.13
C ALA A 150 16.10 -2.08 -0.05
N PHE A 151 15.98 -2.65 1.15
CA PHE A 151 15.80 -1.92 2.40
C PHE A 151 17.17 -1.69 3.06
N SER A 152 17.41 -0.50 3.57
CA SER A 152 18.66 -0.13 4.23
C SER A 152 18.38 0.60 5.56
N PRO A 153 18.64 -0.03 6.71
CA PRO A 153 18.95 -1.44 6.89
C PRO A 153 17.75 -2.37 6.60
N ALA A 154 18.02 -3.64 6.29
CA ALA A 154 16.94 -4.64 6.13
C ALA A 154 16.22 -4.98 7.46
N ALA A 155 16.87 -4.69 8.60
CA ALA A 155 16.26 -4.74 9.91
C ALA A 155 15.96 -3.31 10.35
N PHE A 156 14.68 -2.95 10.39
CA PHE A 156 14.22 -1.57 10.58
C PHE A 156 14.53 -1.06 11.98
N GLY A 157 14.48 -1.96 12.96
CA GLY A 157 14.76 -1.63 14.36
C GLY A 157 14.14 -2.65 15.29
N ALA A 158 13.79 -2.19 16.49
CA ALA A 158 13.08 -2.99 17.49
C ALA A 158 12.00 -2.17 18.17
N THR A 159 10.86 -2.81 18.43
CA THR A 159 9.73 -2.16 19.09
C THR A 159 10.07 -1.70 20.51
N GLY A 160 9.42 -0.62 20.96
CA GLY A 160 9.54 -0.11 22.32
C GLY A 160 8.97 -1.05 23.40
N PRO A 161 9.14 -0.71 24.70
CA PRO A 161 8.67 -1.53 25.82
C PRO A 161 7.15 -1.79 25.87
N ASN A 162 6.40 -1.03 25.09
CA ASN A 162 4.95 -1.06 24.96
C ASN A 162 4.48 -1.52 23.56
N GLY A 163 5.40 -1.98 22.70
CA GLY A 163 5.11 -2.36 21.33
C GLY A 163 4.97 -1.19 20.35
N ALA A 164 5.32 0.04 20.75
CA ALA A 164 5.43 1.17 19.84
C ALA A 164 6.57 0.95 18.83
N LEU A 165 6.42 1.54 17.65
CA LEU A 165 7.43 1.62 16.61
C LEU A 165 7.21 2.95 15.90
N ASP A 166 8.30 3.56 15.48
CA ASP A 166 8.36 4.76 14.64
C ASP A 166 9.75 4.67 13.99
N ASP A 167 9.82 3.91 12.90
CA ASP A 167 11.05 3.62 12.18
C ASP A 167 10.83 3.80 10.68
N HIS A 168 11.75 4.51 10.03
CA HIS A 168 11.72 4.83 8.60
C HIS A 168 12.92 4.17 7.93
N PRO A 169 12.75 2.97 7.32
CA PRO A 169 13.84 2.34 6.60
C PRO A 169 14.11 3.07 5.29
N ILE A 170 15.36 3.09 4.84
CA ILE A 170 15.67 3.67 3.54
C ILE A 170 15.36 2.64 2.45
N TYR A 171 14.51 3.04 1.52
CA TYR A 171 14.20 2.30 0.30
C TYR A 171 15.20 2.70 -0.78
N GLN A 172 15.86 1.73 -1.41
CA GLN A 172 16.91 2.02 -2.38
C GLN A 172 16.66 1.29 -3.69
N ILE A 173 16.71 2.02 -4.80
CA ILE A 173 16.75 1.47 -6.16
C ILE A 173 18.11 1.80 -6.77
N ASN A 174 18.81 0.76 -7.21
CA ASN A 174 20.19 0.85 -7.68
C ASN A 174 20.39 0.14 -9.00
N HIS A 175 21.29 0.66 -9.84
CA HIS A 175 21.81 0.02 -11.03
C HIS A 175 23.36 0.04 -11.00
N PRO A 176 24.04 -1.11 -10.88
CA PRO A 176 25.50 -1.16 -10.63
C PRO A 176 26.39 -0.59 -11.75
N THR A 177 25.83 -0.29 -12.91
CA THR A 177 26.56 0.15 -14.11
C THR A 177 25.84 1.26 -14.87
N GLY A 178 24.79 1.85 -14.29
CA GLY A 178 23.90 2.79 -14.97
C GLY A 178 23.07 3.57 -13.96
N THR A 179 22.03 4.25 -14.44
CA THR A 179 21.02 4.89 -13.61
C THR A 179 19.70 4.16 -13.88
N PRO A 180 18.93 3.78 -12.86
CA PRO A 180 17.57 3.29 -13.04
C PRO A 180 16.76 4.28 -13.91
N ALA A 181 15.93 3.78 -14.83
CA ALA A 181 15.15 4.63 -15.72
C ALA A 181 13.92 5.23 -15.01
N ASP A 182 13.54 6.45 -15.40
CA ASP A 182 12.33 7.12 -14.91
C ASP A 182 11.09 6.25 -15.11
N GLY A 183 10.23 6.21 -14.10
CA GLY A 183 8.97 5.48 -14.15
C GLY A 183 8.49 5.03 -12.77
N VAL A 184 7.69 3.97 -12.78
CA VAL A 184 7.11 3.38 -11.57
C VAL A 184 7.71 2.00 -11.33
N TYR A 185 8.24 1.80 -10.15
CA TYR A 185 8.77 0.53 -9.68
C TYR A 185 7.82 -0.10 -8.68
N LEU A 186 7.60 -1.41 -8.78
CA LEU A 186 6.64 -2.13 -7.95
C LEU A 186 7.29 -3.31 -7.25
N VAL A 187 7.10 -3.39 -5.94
CA VAL A 187 7.51 -4.52 -5.10
C VAL A 187 6.35 -5.04 -4.27
N ALA A 188 6.48 -6.26 -3.74
CA ALA A 188 5.53 -6.83 -2.80
C ALA A 188 6.25 -7.41 -1.56
N PRO A 189 6.60 -6.58 -0.56
CA PRO A 189 7.35 -7.06 0.58
C PRO A 189 6.44 -7.70 1.64
N THR A 190 7.09 -8.38 2.58
CA THR A 190 6.48 -8.85 3.84
C THR A 190 7.23 -8.26 5.02
N ILE A 191 6.53 -8.00 6.12
CA ILE A 191 7.11 -7.54 7.38
C ILE A 191 7.13 -8.68 8.38
N GLY A 192 8.31 -8.95 8.94
CA GLY A 192 8.51 -9.86 10.05
C GLY A 192 8.65 -9.09 11.36
N VAL A 193 8.02 -9.59 12.42
CA VAL A 193 8.22 -9.12 13.81
C VAL A 193 8.52 -10.33 14.68
N ALA A 194 9.63 -10.27 15.42
CA ALA A 194 10.07 -11.40 16.25
C ALA A 194 8.97 -11.87 17.21
N GLY A 195 8.61 -13.16 17.12
CA GLY A 195 7.56 -13.77 17.93
C GLY A 195 6.16 -13.78 17.31
N LEU A 196 5.99 -13.20 16.11
CA LEU A 196 4.77 -13.29 15.30
C LEU A 196 5.05 -14.04 14.00
N SER A 197 3.98 -14.42 13.30
CA SER A 197 4.07 -14.83 11.89
C SER A 197 4.18 -13.60 11.00
N ASP A 198 4.93 -13.70 9.90
CA ASP A 198 5.12 -12.61 8.93
C ASP A 198 3.79 -12.10 8.37
N SER A 199 3.80 -10.84 7.95
CA SER A 199 2.65 -10.22 7.30
C SER A 199 2.29 -10.94 6.00
N ARG A 200 1.06 -10.73 5.56
CA ARG A 200 0.74 -10.96 4.15
C ARG A 200 1.57 -9.98 3.30
N PRO A 201 1.91 -10.35 2.04
CA PRO A 201 2.46 -9.39 1.11
C PRO A 201 1.47 -8.24 0.91
N PHE A 202 2.02 -7.03 0.84
CA PHE A 202 1.33 -5.82 0.41
C PHE A 202 2.17 -5.21 -0.73
N TYR A 203 1.65 -4.23 -1.45
CA TYR A 203 2.35 -3.63 -2.58
C TYR A 203 2.93 -2.27 -2.19
N MET A 204 4.09 -1.95 -2.76
CA MET A 204 4.68 -0.61 -2.69
C MET A 204 5.02 -0.16 -4.11
N ALA A 205 4.49 1.00 -4.50
CA ALA A 205 4.77 1.64 -5.78
C ALA A 205 5.73 2.81 -5.54
N PHE A 206 6.87 2.81 -6.23
CA PHE A 206 7.89 3.85 -6.12
C PHE A 206 7.94 4.67 -7.41
N LEU A 207 7.72 5.97 -7.30
CA LEU A 207 8.00 6.92 -8.38
C LEU A 207 9.49 7.23 -8.40
N VAL A 208 10.12 7.05 -9.55
CA VAL A 208 11.53 7.40 -9.80
C VAL A 208 11.58 8.35 -10.99
N ASP A 209 12.27 9.48 -10.83
CA ASP A 209 12.44 10.45 -11.91
C ASP A 209 13.73 11.26 -11.75
N ALA A 210 14.47 11.41 -12.84
CA ALA A 210 15.70 12.20 -12.87
C ALA A 210 15.50 13.70 -12.56
N LEU A 211 14.27 14.22 -12.62
CA LEU A 211 13.96 15.59 -12.22
C LEU A 211 13.86 15.77 -10.69
N ILE A 212 13.70 14.68 -9.93
CA ILE A 212 13.54 14.71 -8.47
C ILE A 212 14.92 14.55 -7.82
N THR A 213 15.64 15.65 -7.72
CA THR A 213 17.04 15.66 -7.29
C THR A 213 17.26 15.90 -5.79
N GLY A 214 16.26 16.44 -5.10
CA GLY A 214 16.32 16.79 -3.69
C GLY A 214 14.93 16.87 -3.04
N GLU A 215 14.89 17.38 -1.81
CA GLU A 215 13.65 17.48 -1.02
C GLU A 215 12.67 18.47 -1.66
N ASP A 216 13.15 19.65 -2.07
CA ASP A 216 12.30 20.68 -2.70
C ASP A 216 11.55 20.17 -3.94
N GLU A 217 12.22 19.37 -4.78
CA GLU A 217 11.58 18.76 -5.95
C GLU A 217 10.64 17.61 -5.58
N LEU A 218 10.94 16.86 -4.51
CA LEU A 218 10.08 15.81 -4.00
C LEU A 218 8.76 16.41 -3.47
N GLU A 219 8.85 17.44 -2.60
CA GLU A 219 7.69 18.15 -2.05
C GLU A 219 6.82 18.76 -3.18
N LEU A 220 7.44 19.27 -4.24
CA LEU A 220 6.72 19.79 -5.40
C LEU A 220 5.91 18.71 -6.12
N VAL A 221 6.50 17.53 -6.32
CA VAL A 221 5.82 16.41 -6.98
C VAL A 221 4.72 15.84 -6.10
N GLU A 222 4.98 15.69 -4.80
CA GLU A 222 4.00 15.26 -3.81
C GLU A 222 2.78 16.19 -3.79
N ALA A 223 2.99 17.51 -3.66
CA ALA A 223 1.89 18.48 -3.68
C ALA A 223 1.09 18.45 -5.00
N ALA A 224 1.73 18.12 -6.13
CA ALA A 224 1.04 17.99 -7.40
C ALA A 224 0.19 16.71 -7.47
N LEU A 225 0.68 15.61 -6.91
CA LEU A 225 -0.06 14.34 -6.79
C LEU A 225 -1.23 14.50 -5.82
N GLU A 226 -1.01 15.04 -4.62
CA GLU A 226 -2.07 15.37 -3.66
C GLU A 226 -3.16 16.25 -4.29
N GLY A 227 -2.77 17.28 -5.05
CA GLY A 227 -3.71 18.13 -5.78
C GLY A 227 -4.59 17.37 -6.76
N LEU A 228 -4.02 16.41 -7.49
CA LEU A 228 -4.78 15.51 -8.36
C LEU A 228 -5.67 14.59 -7.53
N GLU A 229 -5.17 14.08 -6.42
CA GLU A 229 -5.86 13.11 -5.60
C GLU A 229 -7.12 13.67 -4.94
N GLU A 230 -6.99 14.88 -4.38
CA GLU A 230 -8.05 15.66 -3.74
C GLU A 230 -9.04 16.27 -4.75
N GLU A 231 -8.86 15.98 -6.05
CA GLU A 231 -9.62 16.57 -7.16
C GLU A 231 -9.50 18.11 -7.21
N ALA A 232 -8.45 18.68 -6.60
CA ALA A 232 -8.15 20.11 -6.62
C ALA A 232 -7.59 20.55 -7.98
N THR A 233 -6.86 19.66 -8.65
CA THR A 233 -6.33 19.84 -10.01
C THR A 233 -6.73 18.66 -10.92
N PRO A 234 -6.82 18.88 -12.25
CA PRO A 234 -7.14 17.82 -13.20
C PRO A 234 -5.91 16.98 -13.63
N ASP A 235 -4.71 17.42 -13.25
CA ASP A 235 -3.41 16.82 -13.56
C ASP A 235 -2.48 16.93 -12.34
N ALA A 236 -1.34 16.23 -12.38
CA ALA A 236 -0.28 16.33 -11.36
C ALA A 236 0.95 17.01 -11.97
N LEU A 237 0.76 18.26 -12.43
CA LEU A 237 1.80 19.03 -13.10
C LEU A 237 2.74 19.71 -12.08
N ALA A 238 3.99 19.24 -12.01
CA ALA A 238 5.06 19.86 -11.25
C ALA A 238 5.92 20.78 -12.13
N ASP A 239 6.16 22.02 -11.69
CA ASP A 239 7.02 23.01 -12.35
C ASP A 239 8.39 23.14 -11.65
N PHE A 240 9.42 22.55 -12.26
CA PHE A 240 10.79 22.55 -11.77
C PHE A 240 11.55 23.86 -12.12
N GLY A 241 10.85 24.87 -12.64
CA GLY A 241 11.42 26.14 -13.05
C GLY A 241 12.17 26.05 -14.37
N GLY A 242 12.64 27.21 -14.86
CA GLY A 242 13.39 27.29 -16.12
C GLY A 242 12.61 26.85 -17.37
N GLY A 243 11.28 26.73 -17.28
CA GLY A 243 10.42 26.21 -18.33
C GLY A 243 10.37 24.68 -18.40
N VAL A 244 10.82 23.99 -17.34
CA VAL A 244 10.74 22.53 -17.21
C VAL A 244 9.56 22.20 -16.31
N ALA A 245 8.53 21.56 -16.88
CA ALA A 245 7.41 21.02 -16.12
C ALA A 245 7.11 19.60 -16.60
N LYS A 246 6.65 18.75 -15.69
CA LYS A 246 6.28 17.36 -15.98
C LYS A 246 4.99 16.99 -15.26
N ASP A 247 4.11 16.30 -15.97
CA ASP A 247 2.88 15.73 -15.42
C ASP A 247 3.16 14.31 -14.90
N PHE A 248 2.89 14.11 -13.61
CA PHE A 248 3.08 12.85 -12.90
C PHE A 248 1.79 12.05 -12.69
N ALA A 249 0.67 12.45 -13.31
CA ALA A 249 -0.63 11.75 -13.17
C ALA A 249 -0.59 10.27 -13.59
N TYR A 250 0.43 9.85 -14.34
CA TYR A 250 0.65 8.44 -14.65
C TYR A 250 0.93 7.60 -13.40
N TYR A 251 1.52 8.18 -12.35
CA TYR A 251 1.81 7.49 -11.09
C TYR A 251 0.51 7.05 -10.41
N GLU A 252 -0.44 7.96 -10.20
CA GLU A 252 -1.79 7.66 -9.71
C GLU A 252 -2.52 6.62 -10.56
N THR A 253 -2.37 6.72 -11.88
CA THR A 253 -2.94 5.73 -12.81
C THR A 253 -2.39 4.33 -12.55
N SER A 254 -1.10 4.22 -12.19
CA SER A 254 -0.47 2.94 -11.88
C SER A 254 -0.91 2.38 -10.54
N VAL A 255 -1.11 3.24 -9.53
CA VAL A 255 -1.59 2.86 -8.20
C VAL A 255 -3.01 2.32 -8.27
N ALA A 256 -3.92 3.07 -8.92
CA ALA A 256 -5.28 2.61 -9.18
C ALA A 256 -5.32 1.29 -9.96
N TRP A 257 -4.36 1.07 -10.86
CA TRP A 257 -4.23 -0.21 -11.55
C TRP A 257 -3.79 -1.34 -10.62
N ILE A 258 -2.82 -1.11 -9.72
CA ILE A 258 -2.36 -2.08 -8.72
C ILE A 258 -3.52 -2.50 -7.82
N GLU A 259 -4.27 -1.53 -7.27
CA GLU A 259 -5.46 -1.77 -6.47
C GLU A 259 -6.50 -2.59 -7.23
N GLY A 260 -6.78 -2.24 -8.49
CA GLY A 260 -7.81 -2.89 -9.29
C GLY A 260 -7.45 -4.29 -9.79
N ASN A 261 -6.16 -4.62 -9.92
CA ASN A 261 -5.72 -5.84 -10.61
C ASN A 261 -4.91 -6.81 -9.74
N LEU A 262 -4.18 -6.32 -8.74
CA LEU A 262 -3.28 -7.14 -7.91
C LEU A 262 -3.83 -7.37 -6.51
N VAL A 263 -4.58 -6.42 -5.97
CA VAL A 263 -5.21 -6.57 -4.66
C VAL A 263 -6.44 -7.49 -4.78
N VAL A 264 -6.26 -8.76 -4.42
CA VAL A 264 -7.33 -9.75 -4.45
C VAL A 264 -8.22 -9.57 -3.22
N PRO A 265 -9.55 -9.31 -3.38
CA PRO A 265 -10.46 -9.25 -2.25
C PRO A 265 -10.39 -10.55 -1.44
N GLU A 266 -10.34 -10.45 -0.10
CA GLU A 266 -10.16 -11.64 0.73
C GLU A 266 -11.20 -12.74 0.39
N PRO A 267 -10.75 -14.00 0.22
CA PRO A 267 -11.62 -15.10 -0.20
C PRO A 267 -12.77 -15.38 0.78
N ALA A 268 -12.66 -14.92 2.04
CA ALA A 268 -13.72 -14.98 3.02
C ALA A 268 -14.98 -14.23 2.56
N THR A 269 -14.82 -13.10 1.86
CA THR A 269 -15.94 -12.29 1.36
C THR A 269 -16.72 -13.04 0.28
N ALA A 270 -16.02 -13.68 -0.66
CA ALA A 270 -16.65 -14.51 -1.70
C ALA A 270 -17.33 -15.75 -1.11
N SER A 271 -16.68 -16.38 -0.12
CA SER A 271 -17.21 -17.57 0.56
C SER A 271 -18.46 -17.26 1.40
N LEU A 272 -18.46 -16.13 2.12
CA LEU A 272 -19.62 -15.66 2.89
C LEU A 272 -20.80 -15.30 1.97
N GLY A 273 -20.53 -14.68 0.83
CA GLY A 273 -21.54 -14.44 -0.21
C GLY A 273 -22.16 -15.74 -0.72
N ALA A 274 -21.32 -16.73 -1.05
CA ALA A 274 -21.77 -18.04 -1.52
C ALA A 274 -22.59 -18.80 -0.46
N LEU A 275 -22.14 -18.80 0.81
CA LEU A 275 -22.86 -19.44 1.92
C LEU A 275 -24.21 -18.77 2.18
N SER A 276 -24.28 -17.45 2.12
CA SER A 276 -25.52 -16.69 2.26
C SER A 276 -26.51 -17.03 1.14
N PHE A 277 -26.03 -17.15 -0.10
CA PHE A 277 -26.84 -17.56 -1.24
C PHE A 277 -27.37 -19.00 -1.10
N LEU A 278 -26.52 -19.94 -0.66
CA LEU A 278 -26.92 -21.33 -0.40
C LEU A 278 -27.97 -21.42 0.72
N ALA A 279 -27.84 -20.63 1.79
CA ALA A 279 -28.83 -20.56 2.85
C ALA A 279 -30.20 -20.04 2.35
N LEU A 280 -30.21 -19.04 1.46
CA LEU A 280 -31.44 -18.54 0.83
C LEU A 280 -32.10 -19.60 -0.08
N LEU A 281 -31.31 -20.35 -0.86
CA LEU A 281 -31.85 -21.44 -1.68
C LEU A 281 -32.43 -22.58 -0.83
N ALA A 282 -31.77 -22.93 0.27
CA ALA A 282 -32.22 -23.99 1.18
C ALA A 282 -33.55 -23.64 1.88
N THR A 283 -33.78 -22.36 2.20
CA THR A 283 -35.03 -21.91 2.84
C THR A 283 -36.22 -21.86 1.87
N ARG A 284 -35.98 -21.56 0.57
CA ARG A 284 -37.03 -21.61 -0.46
C ARG A 284 -37.58 -23.01 -0.73
N ARG A 285 -36.75 -24.05 -0.58
CA ARG A 285 -37.16 -25.43 -0.88
C ARG A 285 -38.02 -26.08 0.20
N LYS A 286 -38.13 -25.46 1.38
CA LYS A 286 -38.92 -25.95 2.52
C LYS A 286 -40.31 -25.30 2.62
N ARG A 287 -40.66 -24.41 1.70
CA ARG A 287 -42.00 -23.82 1.57
C ARG A 287 -42.67 -24.39 0.33
#